data_AF-A0A4V2YZK8-F1
#
_entry.id   AF-A0A4V2YZK8-F1
#
_cell.length_a   1.000
_cell.length_b   1.000
_cell.length_c   1.000
_cell.angle_alpha   90.00
_cell.angle_beta   90.00
_cell.angle_gamma   90.00
#
_symmetry.space_group_name_H-M   'P 1'
#
loop_
_entity.id
_entity.type
_entity.pdbx_description
1 polymer ?
#
loop_
_entity_poly.entity_id
_entity_poly.type
_entity_poly.pdbx_seq_one_letter_code
_entity_poly.pdbx_strand_id
1 'polypeptide(L)'
;MTRGPDLRQRKKRADSGRVSWPLFFSHIALPDENNCMEWVGPAGEATLGFKYGRHGARTAHRMAYEYWHGPIPHGLVIDHVYAWGCRSTLCCAPDHLEAVTQAENVARGHKGALFTHCQSGHEMTSANTYVRKDGRGRQCRRCKADRERIRQRALKEAG
;
A
#
# COMPACT_ATOMS: atom_id res chain seq x y z
N MET A 1 -5.20 -41.71 32.42
CA MET A 1 -5.46 -40.58 31.49
C MET A 1 -4.12 -39.97 31.07
N THR A 2 -3.44 -40.59 30.11
CA THR A 2 -2.14 -40.13 29.60
C THR A 2 -2.35 -39.20 28.41
N ARG A 3 -1.90 -37.95 28.55
CA ARG A 3 -2.00 -36.91 27.51
C ARG A 3 -1.17 -37.35 26.29
N GLY A 4 -1.81 -37.41 25.13
CA GLY A 4 -1.16 -37.68 23.84
C GLY A 4 -0.19 -36.57 23.44
N PRO A 5 0.76 -36.83 22.52
CA PRO A 5 1.80 -35.90 22.16
C PRO A 5 1.26 -34.67 21.42
N ASP A 6 1.73 -33.50 21.84
CA ASP A 6 1.43 -32.18 21.30
C ASP A 6 1.85 -32.07 19.81
N LEU A 7 0.86 -31.82 18.94
CA LEU A 7 1.01 -31.72 17.48
C LEU A 7 1.52 -30.34 17.00
N ARG A 8 2.10 -29.49 17.85
CA ARG A 8 2.57 -28.16 17.44
C ARG A 8 4.08 -28.07 17.22
N GLN A 9 4.67 -29.03 16.50
CA GLN A 9 5.98 -28.83 15.88
C GLN A 9 5.80 -28.33 14.44
N ARG A 10 5.56 -27.02 14.28
CA ARG A 10 5.78 -26.36 12.99
C ARG A 10 7.28 -26.39 12.72
N LYS A 11 7.74 -27.35 11.90
CA LYS A 11 9.09 -27.42 11.35
C LYS A 11 9.46 -26.04 10.78
N LYS A 12 10.31 -25.29 11.48
CA LYS A 12 11.05 -24.18 10.88
C LYS A 12 11.94 -24.82 9.81
N ARG A 13 11.53 -24.70 8.53
CA ARG A 13 12.45 -25.01 7.43
C ARG A 13 13.64 -24.07 7.60
N ALA A 14 14.83 -24.64 7.75
CA ALA A 14 16.07 -23.89 7.68
C ALA A 14 16.15 -23.29 6.27
N ASP A 15 15.88 -21.99 6.18
CA ASP A 15 16.07 -21.22 4.96
C ASP A 15 17.58 -20.97 4.83
N SER A 16 18.21 -21.54 3.82
CA SER A 16 19.67 -21.61 3.65
C SER A 16 20.33 -20.26 3.30
N GLY A 17 19.68 -19.13 3.61
CA GLY A 17 20.21 -17.78 3.43
C GLY A 17 20.42 -17.34 1.98
N ARG A 18 20.35 -18.25 1.00
CA ARG A 18 20.47 -17.98 -0.43
C ARG A 18 19.10 -17.90 -1.07
N VAL A 19 18.76 -16.72 -1.58
CA VAL A 19 17.59 -16.50 -2.43
C VAL A 19 17.75 -17.29 -3.73
N SER A 20 16.74 -18.09 -4.09
CA SER A 20 16.64 -18.68 -5.43
C SER A 20 15.97 -17.67 -6.37
N TRP A 21 16.77 -16.96 -7.15
CA TRP A 21 16.26 -15.99 -8.14
C TRP A 21 15.33 -16.61 -9.18
N PRO A 22 15.58 -17.81 -9.73
CA PRO A 22 14.64 -18.44 -10.66
C PRO A 22 13.25 -18.66 -10.05
N LEU A 23 13.18 -19.10 -8.77
CA LEU A 23 11.91 -19.28 -8.07
C LEU A 23 11.24 -17.94 -7.72
N PHE A 24 12.03 -16.91 -7.46
CA PHE A 24 11.50 -15.56 -7.27
C PHE A 24 10.83 -15.05 -8.55
N PHE A 25 11.52 -15.12 -9.69
CA PHE A 25 11.01 -14.64 -10.97
C PHE A 25 9.88 -15.48 -11.55
N SER A 26 9.77 -16.78 -11.21
CA SER A 26 8.61 -17.59 -11.60
C SER A 26 7.29 -17.12 -10.98
N HIS A 27 7.35 -16.25 -9.97
CA HIS A 27 6.18 -15.62 -9.33
C HIS A 27 5.93 -14.18 -9.78
N ILE A 28 6.64 -13.70 -10.81
CA ILE A 28 6.43 -12.38 -11.39
C ILE A 28 5.79 -12.55 -12.76
N ALA A 29 4.62 -11.96 -12.93
CA ALA A 29 3.92 -11.96 -14.21
C ALA A 29 4.66 -11.12 -15.26
N LEU A 30 4.36 -11.39 -16.53
CA LEU A 30 4.77 -10.49 -17.61
C LEU A 30 4.14 -9.10 -17.42
N PRO A 31 4.78 -8.04 -17.93
CA PRO A 31 4.27 -6.67 -17.79
C PRO A 31 2.84 -6.52 -18.34
N ASP A 32 2.00 -5.80 -17.61
CA ASP A 32 0.67 -5.37 -18.06
C ASP A 32 0.73 -4.10 -18.93
N GLU A 33 -0.44 -3.54 -19.26
CA GLU A 33 -0.58 -2.29 -20.03
C GLU A 33 0.07 -1.06 -19.37
N ASN A 34 0.27 -1.08 -18.06
CA ASN A 34 0.97 -0.05 -17.31
C ASN A 34 2.44 -0.40 -17.06
N ASN A 35 2.96 -1.49 -17.65
CA ASN A 35 4.26 -2.11 -17.35
C ASN A 35 4.42 -2.62 -15.91
N CYS A 36 3.32 -2.85 -15.18
CA CYS A 36 3.39 -3.50 -13.89
C CYS A 36 3.71 -4.99 -14.07
N MET A 37 4.77 -5.45 -13.41
CA MET A 37 5.10 -6.87 -13.30
C MET A 37 4.57 -7.38 -11.96
N GLU A 38 3.34 -7.89 -11.95
CA GLU A 38 2.66 -8.26 -10.70
C GLU A 38 3.24 -9.53 -10.06
N TRP A 39 3.33 -9.51 -8.74
CA TRP A 39 3.60 -10.69 -7.94
C TRP A 39 2.38 -11.60 -7.86
N VAL A 40 2.50 -12.81 -8.41
CA VAL A 40 1.46 -13.86 -8.42
C VAL A 40 1.72 -14.99 -7.42
N GLY A 41 2.81 -14.90 -6.64
CA GLY A 41 3.17 -15.87 -5.62
C GLY A 41 2.45 -15.67 -4.27
N PRO A 42 2.94 -16.32 -3.20
CA PRO A 42 2.42 -16.14 -1.86
C PRO A 42 2.40 -14.68 -1.43
N ALA A 43 1.36 -14.24 -0.75
CA ALA A 43 1.23 -12.87 -0.30
C ALA A 43 0.75 -12.84 1.15
N GLY A 44 1.15 -11.78 1.88
CA GLY A 44 0.76 -11.60 3.28
C GLY A 44 -0.72 -11.25 3.44
N GLU A 45 -1.17 -11.20 4.68
CA GLU A 45 -2.48 -10.65 5.02
C GLU A 45 -2.59 -9.18 4.59
N ALA A 46 -3.79 -8.79 4.17
CA ALA A 46 -4.04 -7.42 3.79
C ALA A 46 -3.95 -6.51 5.02
N THR A 47 -3.14 -5.46 4.93
CA THR A 47 -3.02 -4.44 5.98
C THR A 47 -3.58 -3.13 5.44
N LEU A 48 -4.57 -2.55 6.13
CA LEU A 48 -5.24 -1.32 5.71
C LEU A 48 -5.81 -1.40 4.26
N GLY A 49 -6.26 -2.58 3.83
CA GLY A 49 -6.79 -2.81 2.48
C GLY A 49 -5.73 -3.08 1.40
N PHE A 50 -4.44 -3.07 1.74
CA PHE A 50 -3.34 -3.32 0.80
C PHE A 50 -2.72 -4.70 1.03
N LYS A 51 -2.40 -5.40 -0.06
CA LYS A 51 -1.76 -6.72 -0.04
C LYS A 51 -0.34 -6.62 -0.59
N TYR A 52 0.60 -7.31 0.06
CA TYR A 52 2.00 -7.33 -0.35
C TYR A 52 2.48 -8.76 -0.63
N GLY A 53 3.16 -8.95 -1.77
CA GLY A 53 3.80 -10.19 -2.14
C GLY A 53 4.92 -10.58 -1.17
N ARG A 54 5.10 -11.88 -0.94
CA ARG A 54 6.08 -12.44 0.00
C ARG A 54 6.86 -13.58 -0.64
N HIS A 55 8.17 -13.54 -0.49
CA HIS A 55 9.05 -14.66 -0.78
C HIS A 55 9.84 -14.99 0.49
N GLY A 56 9.37 -16.00 1.23
CA GLY A 56 9.85 -16.27 2.59
C GLY A 56 9.51 -15.11 3.53
N ALA A 57 10.50 -14.67 4.33
CA ALA A 57 10.34 -13.54 5.26
C ALA A 57 10.33 -12.17 4.58
N ARG A 58 10.76 -12.08 3.32
CA ARG A 58 11.00 -10.83 2.60
C ARG A 58 9.79 -10.44 1.76
N THR A 59 9.57 -9.13 1.57
CA THR A 59 8.54 -8.61 0.66
C THR A 59 9.05 -8.62 -0.78
N ALA A 60 8.19 -9.01 -1.72
CA ALA A 60 8.55 -9.21 -3.12
C ALA A 60 9.14 -7.95 -3.78
N HIS A 61 8.49 -6.79 -3.62
CA HIS A 61 8.97 -5.53 -4.21
C HIS A 61 10.37 -5.12 -3.70
N ARG A 62 10.69 -5.38 -2.42
CA ARG A 62 12.05 -5.10 -1.87
C ARG A 62 13.10 -6.02 -2.49
N MET A 63 12.76 -7.29 -2.70
CA MET A 63 13.66 -8.22 -3.38
C MET A 63 13.85 -7.85 -4.85
N ALA A 64 12.79 -7.43 -5.54
CA ALA A 64 12.87 -6.95 -6.92
C ALA A 64 13.76 -5.71 -7.02
N TYR A 65 13.55 -4.71 -6.15
CA TYR A 65 14.39 -3.53 -6.09
C TYR A 65 15.86 -3.91 -5.91
N GLU A 66 16.17 -4.77 -4.93
CA GLU A 66 17.56 -5.14 -4.66
C GLU A 66 18.25 -5.90 -5.78
N TYR A 67 17.49 -6.68 -6.54
CA TYR A 67 18.03 -7.39 -7.70
C TYR A 67 18.51 -6.42 -8.80
N TRP A 68 17.69 -5.40 -9.10
CA TRP A 68 17.94 -4.48 -10.22
C TRP A 68 18.80 -3.27 -9.82
N HIS A 69 18.61 -2.75 -8.61
CA HIS A 69 19.19 -1.49 -8.15
C HIS A 69 20.24 -1.68 -7.04
N GLY A 70 20.38 -2.90 -6.51
CA GLY A 70 21.28 -3.20 -5.40
C GLY A 70 20.67 -2.90 -4.02
N PRO A 71 21.47 -2.99 -2.94
CA PRO A 71 20.97 -2.95 -1.57
C PRO A 71 20.19 -1.66 -1.28
N ILE A 72 19.05 -1.79 -0.61
CA ILE A 72 18.25 -0.64 -0.16
C ILE A 72 19.10 0.18 0.82
N PRO A 73 19.38 1.46 0.54
CA PRO A 73 20.18 2.28 1.44
C PRO A 73 19.57 2.38 2.84
N HIS A 74 20.43 2.50 3.85
CA HIS A 74 19.99 2.61 5.24
C HIS A 74 19.04 3.81 5.44
N GLY A 75 17.93 3.59 6.14
CA GLY A 75 16.93 4.63 6.41
C GLY A 75 15.92 4.87 5.27
N LEU A 76 16.07 4.20 4.12
CA LEU A 76 15.13 4.30 3.01
C LEU A 76 14.13 3.14 3.00
N VAL A 77 12.95 3.42 2.44
CA VAL A 77 11.86 2.48 2.17
C VAL A 77 11.60 2.46 0.67
N ILE A 78 10.96 1.39 0.18
CA ILE A 78 10.62 1.27 -1.23
C ILE A 78 9.21 1.79 -1.46
N ASP A 79 9.09 2.79 -2.33
CA ASP A 79 7.85 3.38 -2.81
C ASP A 79 7.43 2.76 -4.15
N HIS A 80 6.13 2.56 -4.32
CA HIS A 80 5.51 2.20 -5.58
C HIS A 80 5.11 3.49 -6.28
N VAL A 81 5.97 4.00 -7.17
CA VAL A 81 5.84 5.36 -7.68
C VAL A 81 4.66 5.47 -8.66
N TYR A 82 3.50 5.86 -8.14
CA TYR A 82 2.26 5.99 -8.92
C TYR A 82 2.39 6.96 -10.09
N ALA A 83 3.21 8.01 -9.94
CA ALA A 83 3.48 8.97 -11.01
C ALA A 83 4.20 8.34 -12.22
N TRP A 84 4.88 7.21 -12.05
CA TRP A 84 5.55 6.46 -13.11
C TRP A 84 4.65 5.40 -13.76
N GLY A 85 3.37 5.34 -13.39
CA GLY A 85 2.41 4.38 -13.95
C GLY A 85 2.11 3.19 -13.04
N CYS A 86 2.76 3.06 -11.88
CA CYS A 86 2.49 1.96 -10.96
C CYS A 86 1.04 2.01 -10.42
N ARG A 87 0.31 0.88 -10.46
CA ARG A 87 -1.09 0.78 -10.01
C ARG A 87 -1.34 -0.30 -8.96
N SER A 88 -0.31 -1.08 -8.60
CA SER A 88 -0.46 -2.26 -7.77
C SER A 88 0.60 -2.33 -6.69
N THR A 89 0.19 -2.62 -5.44
CA THR A 89 1.11 -2.89 -4.33
C THR A 89 1.82 -4.24 -4.46
N LEU A 90 1.40 -5.07 -5.43
CA LEU A 90 2.05 -6.32 -5.81
C LEU A 90 3.07 -6.13 -6.93
N CYS A 91 3.20 -4.93 -7.50
CA CYS A 91 4.13 -4.66 -8.58
C CYS A 91 5.59 -4.85 -8.14
N CYS A 92 6.36 -5.55 -8.98
CA CYS A 92 7.79 -5.83 -8.83
C CYS A 92 8.62 -5.25 -9.99
N ALA A 93 8.04 -4.36 -10.81
CA ALA A 93 8.75 -3.75 -11.93
C ALA A 93 9.85 -2.79 -11.45
N PRO A 94 11.09 -2.88 -11.97
CA PRO A 94 12.20 -2.05 -11.51
C PRO A 94 11.95 -0.56 -11.74
N ASP A 95 11.30 -0.21 -12.84
CA ASP A 95 11.02 1.17 -13.23
C ASP A 95 9.83 1.79 -12.47
N HIS A 96 9.21 1.03 -11.57
CA HIS A 96 8.11 1.49 -10.70
C HIS A 96 8.50 1.57 -9.22
N LEU A 97 9.75 1.22 -8.89
CA LEU A 97 10.22 1.14 -7.51
C LEU A 97 11.33 2.17 -7.27
N GLU A 98 11.15 2.98 -6.23
CA GLU A 98 12.14 3.98 -5.83
C GLU A 98 12.47 3.82 -4.34
N ALA A 99 13.75 3.91 -3.98
CA ALA A 99 14.15 4.02 -2.59
C ALA A 99 14.02 5.48 -2.15
N VAL A 100 13.09 5.73 -1.23
CA VAL A 100 12.77 7.07 -0.74
C VAL A 100 12.77 7.10 0.78
N THR A 101 12.74 8.30 1.36
CA THR A 101 12.54 8.44 2.81
C THR A 101 11.12 8.03 3.21
N GLN A 102 10.95 7.66 4.48
CA GLN A 102 9.61 7.36 5.01
C GLN A 102 8.66 8.56 4.88
N ALA A 103 9.17 9.79 4.96
CA ALA A 103 8.40 11.02 4.80
C ALA A 103 7.87 11.18 3.37
N GLU A 104 8.73 10.96 2.37
CA GLU A 104 8.34 11.02 0.94
C GLU A 104 7.33 9.93 0.60
N ASN A 105 7.55 8.68 1.04
CA ASN A 105 6.60 7.58 0.83
C ASN A 105 5.21 7.89 1.41
N VAL A 106 5.15 8.50 2.61
CA VAL A 106 3.87 8.93 3.21
C VAL A 106 3.23 10.08 2.44
N ALA A 107 4.03 11.04 1.98
CA ALA A 107 3.54 12.19 1.21
C ALA A 107 3.00 11.78 -0.17
N ARG A 108 3.63 10.80 -0.82
CA ARG A 108 3.23 10.26 -2.14
C ARG A 108 2.09 9.25 -2.04
N GLY A 109 2.02 8.48 -0.95
CA GLY A 109 1.00 7.47 -0.75
C GLY A 109 -0.43 8.04 -0.67
N HIS A 110 -1.43 7.16 -0.76
CA HIS A 110 -2.86 7.53 -0.71
C HIS A 110 -3.24 8.47 0.44
N LYS A 111 -2.59 8.35 1.60
CA LYS A 111 -2.82 9.22 2.76
C LYS A 111 -2.24 10.63 2.58
N GLY A 112 -1.13 10.78 1.86
CA GLY A 112 -0.56 12.07 1.49
C GLY A 112 -1.34 12.76 0.38
N ALA A 113 -1.87 12.02 -0.59
CA ALA A 113 -2.87 12.54 -1.54
C ALA A 113 -4.13 13.05 -0.80
N LEU A 114 -4.58 12.33 0.25
CA LEU A 114 -5.65 12.79 1.14
C LEU A 114 -5.29 14.02 1.99
N PHE A 115 -4.00 14.35 2.09
CA PHE A 115 -3.53 15.54 2.77
C PHE A 115 -3.69 16.79 1.91
N THR A 116 -3.49 16.68 0.59
CA THR A 116 -3.60 17.79 -0.37
C THR A 116 -4.99 17.90 -0.99
N HIS A 117 -5.73 16.79 -1.12
CA HIS A 117 -7.09 16.75 -1.65
C HIS A 117 -7.96 15.82 -0.81
N CYS A 118 -9.25 16.11 -0.65
CA CYS A 118 -10.16 15.20 0.05
C CYS A 118 -10.53 13.98 -0.82
N GLN A 119 -11.26 13.00 -0.26
CA GLN A 119 -11.73 11.81 -1.01
C GLN A 119 -12.56 12.14 -2.26
N SER A 120 -13.23 13.30 -2.29
CA SER A 120 -13.99 13.77 -3.46
C SER A 120 -13.17 14.65 -4.42
N GLY A 121 -11.85 14.71 -4.25
CA GLY A 121 -10.95 15.48 -5.12
C GLY A 121 -10.87 16.98 -4.84
N HIS A 122 -11.53 17.52 -3.81
CA HIS A 122 -11.40 18.94 -3.46
C HIS A 122 -10.08 19.24 -2.75
N GLU A 123 -9.36 20.26 -3.20
CA GLU A 123 -8.12 20.73 -2.57
C GLU A 123 -8.30 21.09 -1.08
N MET A 124 -7.39 20.63 -0.23
CA MET A 124 -7.40 20.79 1.22
C MET A 124 -6.59 22.03 1.65
N THR A 125 -7.07 23.22 1.28
CA THR A 125 -6.51 24.50 1.74
C THR A 125 -6.98 24.86 3.15
N SER A 126 -6.37 25.85 3.82
CA SER A 126 -6.87 26.36 5.11
C SER A 126 -8.32 26.85 5.02
N ALA A 127 -8.71 27.42 3.88
CA ALA A 127 -10.07 27.86 3.57
C ALA A 127 -11.05 26.70 3.33
N ASN A 128 -10.61 25.57 2.76
CA ASN A 128 -11.45 24.40 2.51
C ASN A 128 -11.30 23.27 3.55
N THR A 129 -10.44 23.44 4.56
CA THR A 129 -10.16 22.43 5.60
C THR A 129 -10.61 22.86 6.98
N TYR A 130 -11.53 22.11 7.58
CA TYR A 130 -11.93 22.27 8.97
C TYR A 130 -11.41 21.11 9.83
N VAL A 131 -10.77 21.42 10.96
CA VAL A 131 -10.32 20.43 11.96
C VAL A 131 -11.50 20.09 12.87
N ARG A 132 -11.83 18.81 13.00
CA ARG A 132 -12.96 18.40 13.85
C ARG A 132 -12.60 18.56 15.33
N LYS A 133 -13.55 19.07 16.11
CA LYS A 133 -13.40 19.24 17.58
C LYS A 133 -13.24 17.91 18.33
N ASP A 134 -13.65 16.79 17.74
CA ASP A 134 -13.56 15.44 18.31
C ASP A 134 -12.17 14.80 18.14
N GLY A 135 -11.21 15.51 17.55
CA GLY A 135 -9.86 15.01 17.30
C GLY A 135 -9.77 13.93 16.21
N ARG A 136 -10.89 13.55 15.56
CA ARG A 136 -10.92 12.49 14.53
C ARG A 136 -10.43 12.94 13.16
N GLY A 137 -9.63 14.00 13.10
CA GLY A 137 -8.97 14.49 11.90
C GLY A 137 -9.61 15.72 11.24
N ARG A 138 -9.31 15.90 9.95
CA ARG A 138 -9.71 17.06 9.14
C ARG A 138 -10.86 16.68 8.21
N GLN A 139 -11.73 17.65 7.90
CA GLN A 139 -12.85 17.49 6.99
C GLN A 139 -12.84 18.59 5.94
N CYS A 140 -13.14 18.22 4.69
CA CYS A 140 -13.37 19.16 3.60
C CYS A 140 -14.67 19.93 3.82
N ARG A 141 -14.59 21.27 3.88
CA ARG A 141 -15.75 22.16 4.07
C ARG A 141 -16.74 22.02 2.92
N ARG A 142 -16.26 21.90 1.68
CA ARG A 142 -17.12 21.66 0.51
C ARG A 142 -17.91 20.36 0.61
N CYS A 143 -17.26 19.23 0.93
CA CYS A 143 -17.94 17.96 1.15
C CYS A 143 -18.94 18.00 2.33
N LYS A 144 -18.74 18.89 3.31
CA LYS A 144 -19.71 19.10 4.38
C LYS A 144 -20.94 19.85 3.85
N ALA A 145 -20.73 20.93 3.10
CA ALA A 145 -21.81 21.71 2.50
C ALA A 145 -22.65 20.88 1.51
N ASP A 146 -22.01 20.06 0.68
CA ASP A 146 -22.71 19.20 -0.29
C ASP A 146 -23.60 18.16 0.41
N ARG A 147 -23.11 17.52 1.48
CA ARG A 147 -23.92 16.61 2.30
C ARG A 147 -25.11 17.30 2.95
N GLU A 148 -24.94 18.51 3.45
CA GLU A 148 -26.03 19.29 4.04
C GLU A 148 -27.09 19.62 2.98
N ARG A 149 -26.68 20.05 1.77
CA ARG A 149 -27.60 20.32 0.66
C ARG A 149 -28.43 19.08 0.28
N ILE A 150 -27.79 17.91 0.21
CA ILE A 150 -28.47 16.65 -0.08
C ILE A 150 -29.50 16.34 1.01
N ARG A 151 -29.10 16.46 2.29
CA ARG A 151 -29.99 16.23 3.44
C ARG A 151 -31.21 17.15 3.42
N GLN A 152 -31.00 18.44 3.15
CA GLN A 152 -32.09 19.43 3.11
C GLN A 152 -33.07 19.17 1.94
N ARG A 153 -32.58 18.70 0.79
CA ARG A 153 -33.45 18.28 -0.33
C ARG A 153 -34.31 17.08 0.05
N ALA A 154 -33.71 16.04 0.60
CA ALA A 154 -34.42 14.84 1.03
C ALA A 154 -35.50 15.15 2.09
N LEU A 155 -35.23 16.07 3.02
CA LEU A 155 -36.22 16.50 4.03
C LEU A 155 -37.41 17.27 3.42
N LYS A 156 -37.20 18.04 2.36
CA LYS A 156 -38.27 18.76 1.66
C LYS A 156 -39.12 17.86 0.77
N GLU A 157 -38.55 16.80 0.23
CA GLU A 157 -39.27 15.82 -0.61
C GLU A 157 -40.08 14.82 0.24
N ALA A 158 -39.73 14.67 1.52
CA ALA A 158 -40.39 13.77 2.46
C ALA A 158 -41.48 14.44 3.32
N GLY A 159 -41.73 15.74 3.15
CA GLY A 159 -42.76 16.52 3.84
C GLY A 159 -43.72 17.16 2.86
#